data_AF-A0A9P1MRC5-F1
#
_entry.id   AF-A0A9P1MRC5-F1
#
_cell.length_a   1.000
_cell.length_b   1.000
_cell.length_c   1.000
_cell.angle_alpha   90.00
_cell.angle_beta   90.00
_cell.angle_gamma   90.00
#
_symmetry.space_group_name_H-M   'P 1'
#
loop_
_entity.id
_entity.type
_entity.pdbx_description
1 polymer ?
#
loop_
_entity_poly.entity_id
_entity_poly.type
_entity_poly.pdbx_seq_one_letter_code
_entity_poly.pdbx_strand_id
1 'polypeptide(L)'
;MTNSILPCLLLFSGLFNHLVNSQLSISQLQEKCPDDKPFCAAKVASGACFGNSLKAGVLQKQCQCSCDAIHFERIQKCCLTVGVQEMKFCMPLCRYNTTSEELGSTLGLKCLSQLTTWAYCAADASDQSECCEQKGIPFECRSFCKGDVPTCDMQSIFNYEPCIQYMGSIMQCQKEGLGPQSKYDPDWSSSCEWEG
;
A
#
# COMPACT_ATOMS: atom_id res chain seq x y z
N MET A 1 -21.69 -5.37 57.91
CA MET A 1 -21.13 -5.87 56.64
C MET A 1 -21.08 -4.69 55.68
N THR A 2 -19.86 -4.35 55.21
CA THR A 2 -19.47 -3.43 54.10
C THR A 2 -20.02 -1.98 54.14
N ASN A 3 -19.31 -0.94 54.60
CA ASN A 3 -18.12 -0.20 54.09
C ASN A 3 -18.25 0.45 52.68
N SER A 4 -18.58 1.75 52.70
CA SER A 4 -17.85 2.94 52.21
C SER A 4 -17.15 3.01 50.83
N ILE A 5 -17.24 4.23 50.28
CA ILE A 5 -16.32 4.96 49.36
C ILE A 5 -16.54 4.78 47.85
N LEU A 6 -17.08 5.84 47.25
CA LEU A 6 -17.05 6.14 45.81
C LEU A 6 -15.78 6.96 45.52
N PRO A 7 -14.84 6.51 44.66
CA PRO A 7 -13.75 7.34 44.23
C PRO A 7 -14.09 8.04 42.91
N CYS A 8 -13.89 9.36 42.94
CA CYS A 8 -13.50 10.20 41.82
C CYS A 8 -12.21 9.64 41.16
N LEU A 9 -11.85 10.10 39.95
CA LEU A 9 -10.74 9.70 39.04
C LEU A 9 -11.26 8.84 37.87
N LEU A 10 -11.16 9.18 36.57
CA LEU A 10 -10.20 10.01 35.86
C LEU A 10 -10.84 10.69 34.63
N LEU A 11 -10.60 11.99 34.52
CA LEU A 11 -10.56 12.76 33.28
C LEU A 11 -9.34 12.31 32.47
N PHE A 12 -9.51 11.46 31.45
CA PHE A 12 -8.55 11.30 30.34
C PHE A 12 -9.27 10.70 29.11
N SER A 13 -10.09 11.51 28.45
CA SER A 13 -10.43 11.27 27.03
C SER A 13 -9.82 12.38 26.16
N GLY A 14 -8.56 12.71 26.45
CA GLY A 14 -7.69 13.40 25.52
C GLY A 14 -6.87 12.38 24.73
N LEU A 15 -6.79 12.59 23.41
CA LEU A 15 -5.68 12.15 22.53
C LEU A 15 -5.70 10.75 21.89
N PHE A 16 -6.85 10.16 21.56
CA PHE A 16 -6.86 8.91 20.75
C PHE A 16 -7.57 8.98 19.39
N ASN A 17 -8.01 10.15 18.93
CA ASN A 17 -8.73 10.29 17.66
C ASN A 17 -8.03 11.15 16.59
N HIS A 18 -6.72 11.36 16.67
CA HIS A 18 -6.00 12.24 15.72
C HIS A 18 -4.98 11.57 14.79
N LEU A 19 -4.82 10.24 14.81
CA LEU A 19 -3.69 9.57 14.12
C LEU A 19 -4.00 8.80 12.84
N VAL A 20 -5.24 8.81 12.34
CA VAL A 20 -5.59 7.96 11.17
C VAL A 20 -5.69 8.75 9.85
N ASN A 21 -5.38 10.05 9.83
CA ASN A 21 -5.58 10.87 8.61
C ASN A 21 -4.43 11.74 8.11
N SER A 22 -3.22 11.67 8.66
CA SER A 22 -2.16 12.56 8.17
C SER A 22 -1.32 11.90 7.08
N GLN A 23 -1.66 12.19 5.83
CA GLN A 23 -0.69 12.19 4.73
C GLN A 23 0.58 12.96 5.17
N LEU A 24 1.77 12.55 4.71
CA LEU A 24 3.03 13.19 5.11
C LEU A 24 2.97 14.71 4.93
N SER A 25 3.32 15.45 5.99
CA SER A 25 3.40 16.91 5.96
C SER A 25 4.60 17.39 5.15
N ILE A 26 4.60 18.67 4.77
CA ILE A 26 5.72 19.31 4.07
C ILE A 26 7.02 19.16 4.89
N SER A 27 6.96 19.37 6.20
CA SER A 27 8.15 19.26 7.07
C SER A 27 8.65 17.81 7.17
N GLN A 28 7.75 16.84 7.26
CA GLN A 28 8.11 15.41 7.27
C GLN A 28 8.77 14.99 5.95
N LEU A 29 8.29 15.50 4.81
CA LEU A 29 8.89 15.24 3.50
C LEU A 29 10.29 15.87 3.39
N GLN A 30 10.47 17.11 3.88
CA GLN A 30 11.78 17.77 3.88
C GLN A 30 12.80 17.05 4.78
N GLU A 31 12.36 16.55 5.93
CA GLU A 31 13.21 15.77 6.85
C GLU A 31 13.62 14.43 6.22
N LYS A 32 12.67 13.72 5.59
CA LYS A 32 12.93 12.43 4.94
C LYS A 32 13.77 12.55 3.67
N CYS A 33 13.60 13.66 2.94
CA CYS A 33 14.20 13.89 1.63
C CYS A 33 14.96 15.21 1.59
N PRO A 34 16.08 15.34 2.34
CA PRO A 34 16.82 16.59 2.46
C PRO A 34 17.49 17.02 1.15
N ASP A 35 17.77 16.07 0.24
CA ASP A 35 18.44 16.31 -1.03
C ASP A 35 17.48 16.68 -2.18
N ASP A 36 16.16 16.52 -1.98
CA ASP A 36 15.18 16.95 -2.96
C ASP A 36 15.12 18.48 -3.05
N LYS A 37 14.75 19.00 -4.22
CA LYS A 37 14.63 20.45 -4.41
C LYS A 37 13.60 21.04 -3.43
N PRO A 38 13.78 22.27 -2.93
CA PRO A 38 12.90 22.84 -1.90
C PRO A 38 11.41 22.86 -2.24
N PHE A 39 11.05 22.93 -3.53
CA PHE A 39 9.65 22.93 -3.97
C PHE A 39 9.01 21.53 -3.94
N CYS A 40 9.79 20.45 -3.86
CA CYS A 40 9.32 19.08 -3.98
C CYS A 40 8.30 18.76 -2.89
N ALA A 41 8.63 18.99 -1.62
CA ALA A 41 7.75 18.69 -0.49
C ALA A 41 6.35 19.32 -0.64
N ALA A 42 6.28 20.59 -1.04
CA ALA A 42 5.00 21.28 -1.23
C ALA A 42 4.18 20.70 -2.42
N LYS A 43 4.85 20.38 -3.54
CA LYS A 43 4.17 19.78 -4.70
C LYS A 43 3.71 18.36 -4.41
N VAL A 44 4.55 17.56 -3.76
CA VAL A 44 4.24 16.18 -3.36
C VAL A 44 3.08 16.16 -2.36
N ALA A 45 3.11 17.01 -1.32
CA ALA A 45 2.02 17.13 -0.35
C ALA A 45 0.70 17.54 -0.99
N SER A 46 0.73 18.28 -2.11
CA SER A 46 -0.48 18.61 -2.90
C SER A 46 -1.00 17.46 -3.78
N GLY A 47 -0.39 16.27 -3.72
CA GLY A 47 -0.80 15.10 -4.51
C GLY A 47 -0.26 15.07 -5.94
N ALA A 48 0.69 15.93 -6.29
CA ALA A 48 1.15 16.07 -7.67
C ALA A 48 2.01 14.89 -8.20
N CYS A 49 2.38 13.94 -7.33
CA CYS A 49 3.10 12.71 -7.71
C CYS A 49 2.17 11.57 -8.13
N PHE A 50 0.85 11.70 -7.95
CA PHE A 50 -0.10 10.63 -8.27
C PHE A 50 -0.56 10.71 -9.73
N GLY A 51 -0.86 9.54 -10.30
CA GLY A 51 -1.32 9.37 -11.66
C GLY A 51 -0.20 9.25 -12.69
N ASN A 52 -0.60 9.19 -13.96
CA ASN A 52 0.29 9.00 -15.12
C ASN A 52 0.40 10.25 -16.02
N SER A 53 -0.08 11.42 -15.58
CA SER A 53 0.01 12.65 -16.35
C SER A 53 1.47 13.05 -16.60
N LEU A 54 1.73 13.80 -17.70
CA LEU A 54 3.08 14.32 -18.00
C LEU A 54 3.67 15.10 -16.81
N LYS A 55 2.84 15.90 -16.12
CA LYS A 55 3.25 16.67 -14.95
C LYS A 55 3.64 15.77 -13.78
N ALA A 56 2.85 14.72 -13.51
CA ALA A 56 3.16 13.75 -12.47
C ALA A 56 4.48 13.02 -12.80
N GLY A 57 4.64 12.56 -14.05
CA GLY A 57 5.88 11.89 -14.49
C GLY A 57 7.13 12.76 -14.40
N VAL A 58 7.04 14.05 -14.73
CA VAL A 58 8.16 14.99 -14.54
C VAL A 58 8.49 15.17 -13.06
N LEU A 59 7.47 15.29 -12.21
CA LEU A 59 7.68 15.47 -10.77
C LEU A 59 8.26 14.21 -10.12
N GLN A 60 7.76 13.02 -10.48
CA GLN A 60 8.28 11.73 -10.04
C GLN A 60 9.79 11.61 -10.32
N LYS A 61 10.27 12.14 -11.46
CA LYS A 61 11.70 12.13 -11.79
C LYS A 61 12.51 13.22 -11.08
N GLN A 62 11.95 14.43 -10.90
CA GLN A 62 12.67 15.56 -10.31
C GLN A 62 12.67 15.56 -8.78
N CYS A 63 11.69 14.90 -8.17
CA CYS A 63 11.43 14.82 -6.73
C CYS A 63 11.31 13.36 -6.31
N GLN A 64 12.26 12.53 -6.76
CA GLN A 64 12.20 11.07 -6.66
C GLN A 64 11.99 10.62 -5.22
N CYS A 65 12.79 11.12 -4.27
CA CYS A 65 12.68 10.73 -2.87
C CYS A 65 11.30 11.08 -2.30
N SER A 66 10.84 12.32 -2.49
CA SER A 66 9.56 12.77 -1.93
C SER A 66 8.38 12.02 -2.54
N CYS A 67 8.40 11.77 -3.85
CA CYS A 67 7.34 11.00 -4.50
C CYS A 67 7.36 9.53 -4.04
N ASP A 68 8.53 8.90 -3.94
CA ASP A 68 8.61 7.53 -3.42
C ASP A 68 8.15 7.45 -1.96
N ALA A 69 8.48 8.45 -1.13
CA ALA A 69 8.03 8.52 0.26
C ALA A 69 6.50 8.62 0.37
N ILE A 70 5.84 9.43 -0.46
CA ILE A 70 4.37 9.55 -0.43
C ILE A 70 3.67 8.31 -1.00
N HIS A 71 4.25 7.67 -2.02
CA HIS A 71 3.74 6.39 -2.53
C HIS A 71 3.91 5.27 -1.51
N PHE A 72 5.05 5.22 -0.83
CA PHE A 72 5.33 4.29 0.25
C PHE A 72 4.34 4.44 1.39
N GLU A 73 4.11 5.67 1.88
CA GLU A 73 3.11 5.91 2.93
C GLU A 73 1.73 5.41 2.49
N ARG A 74 1.27 5.78 1.29
CA ARG A 74 -0.08 5.43 0.82
C ARG A 74 -0.38 3.93 0.93
N ILE A 75 0.52 3.09 0.43
CA ILE A 75 0.31 1.63 0.45
C ILE A 75 0.54 1.04 1.84
N GLN A 76 1.53 1.54 2.60
CA GLN A 76 1.77 1.12 3.99
C GLN A 76 0.53 1.36 4.86
N LYS A 77 -0.07 2.55 4.75
CA LYS A 77 -1.28 2.90 5.48
C LYS A 77 -2.44 1.93 5.19
N CYS A 78 -2.65 1.59 3.92
CA CYS A 78 -3.66 0.59 3.56
C CYS A 78 -3.35 -0.76 4.22
N CYS A 79 -2.13 -1.30 4.04
CA CYS A 79 -1.75 -2.59 4.60
C CYS A 79 -1.85 -2.65 6.13
N LEU A 80 -1.55 -1.54 6.82
CA LEU A 80 -1.71 -1.43 8.27
C LEU A 80 -3.19 -1.34 8.70
N THR A 81 -4.05 -0.80 7.84
CA THR A 81 -5.47 -0.61 8.14
C THR A 81 -6.27 -1.89 7.94
N VAL A 82 -6.11 -2.54 6.78
CA VAL A 82 -6.95 -3.68 6.38
C VAL A 82 -6.24 -5.03 6.55
N GLY A 83 -4.95 -5.03 6.83
CA GLY A 83 -4.19 -6.25 7.05
C GLY A 83 -4.50 -6.92 8.38
N VAL A 84 -4.44 -8.25 8.40
CA VAL A 84 -4.49 -9.06 9.62
C VAL A 84 -3.18 -8.95 10.41
N GLN A 85 -3.08 -9.58 11.59
CA GLN A 85 -1.92 -9.43 12.48
C GLN A 85 -0.60 -9.85 11.81
N GLU A 86 -0.65 -10.86 10.95
CA GLU A 86 0.46 -11.41 10.17
C GLU A 86 1.03 -10.36 9.19
N MET A 87 0.19 -9.41 8.74
CA MET A 87 0.61 -8.36 7.82
C MET A 87 1.74 -7.50 8.41
N LYS A 88 1.82 -7.37 9.74
CA LYS A 88 2.92 -6.66 10.42
C LYS A 88 4.29 -7.19 10.04
N PHE A 89 4.42 -8.51 9.90
CA PHE A 89 5.67 -9.15 9.48
C PHE A 89 5.97 -8.90 8.00
N CYS A 90 4.92 -8.75 7.19
CA CYS A 90 4.99 -8.59 5.74
C CYS A 90 5.02 -7.14 5.25
N MET A 91 4.93 -6.17 6.17
CA MET A 91 5.02 -4.74 5.87
C MET A 91 6.23 -4.35 5.01
N PRO A 92 7.44 -4.97 5.14
CA PRO A 92 8.50 -4.67 4.21
C PRO A 92 8.07 -4.89 2.75
N LEU A 93 7.35 -5.95 2.42
CA LEU A 93 6.92 -6.22 1.05
C LEU A 93 5.75 -5.34 0.58
N CYS A 94 5.04 -4.67 1.49
CA CYS A 94 3.93 -3.77 1.15
C CYS A 94 4.41 -2.40 0.69
N ARG A 95 4.99 -2.34 -0.52
CA ARG A 95 5.48 -1.11 -1.13
C ARG A 95 5.55 -1.23 -2.66
N TYR A 96 5.52 -0.11 -3.37
CA TYR A 96 5.53 -0.07 -4.84
C TYR A 96 6.88 -0.38 -5.50
N ASN A 97 7.95 -0.58 -4.73
CA ASN A 97 9.27 -0.95 -5.24
C ASN A 97 9.72 -2.35 -4.79
N THR A 98 8.82 -3.17 -4.27
CA THR A 98 9.07 -4.60 -4.00
C THR A 98 9.47 -5.31 -5.29
N THR A 99 10.60 -6.02 -5.26
CA THR A 99 11.14 -6.67 -6.45
C THR A 99 10.71 -8.14 -6.54
N SER A 100 10.80 -8.72 -7.75
CA SER A 100 10.60 -10.16 -7.96
C SER A 100 11.57 -11.02 -7.13
N GLU A 101 12.79 -10.53 -6.87
CA GLU A 101 13.76 -11.20 -6.00
C GLU A 101 13.27 -11.25 -4.54
N GLU A 102 12.72 -10.14 -4.05
CA GLU A 102 12.17 -10.08 -2.69
C GLU A 102 10.94 -10.97 -2.52
N LEU A 103 10.10 -11.05 -3.54
CA LEU A 103 8.95 -11.96 -3.57
C LEU A 103 9.36 -13.44 -3.65
N GLY A 104 10.47 -13.74 -4.34
CA GLY A 104 11.06 -15.09 -4.39
C GLY A 104 11.89 -15.45 -3.15
N SER A 105 12.16 -14.50 -2.26
CA SER A 105 12.97 -14.71 -1.06
C SER A 105 12.21 -15.48 0.04
N THR A 106 12.93 -15.91 1.08
CA THR A 106 12.33 -16.50 2.29
C THR A 106 11.27 -15.59 2.93
N LEU A 107 11.42 -14.26 2.82
CA LEU A 107 10.42 -13.33 3.33
C LEU A 107 9.15 -13.38 2.49
N GLY A 108 9.28 -13.37 1.17
CA GLY A 108 8.16 -13.51 0.22
C GLY A 108 7.37 -14.78 0.46
N LEU A 109 8.07 -15.92 0.59
CA LEU A 109 7.44 -17.22 0.87
C LEU A 109 6.67 -17.24 2.21
N LYS A 110 7.16 -16.55 3.24
CA LYS A 110 6.45 -16.44 4.53
C LYS A 110 5.25 -15.49 4.49
N CYS A 111 5.16 -14.65 3.47
CA CYS A 111 4.14 -13.62 3.31
C CYS A 111 3.09 -13.97 2.25
N LEU A 112 3.10 -15.21 1.74
CA LEU A 112 2.18 -15.68 0.72
C LEU A 112 0.71 -15.50 1.13
N SER A 113 0.35 -15.80 2.38
CA SER A 113 -1.03 -15.61 2.88
C SER A 113 -1.48 -14.14 2.90
N GLN A 114 -0.55 -13.18 2.80
CA GLN A 114 -0.83 -11.74 2.80
C GLN A 114 -0.92 -11.16 1.38
N LEU A 115 -0.79 -12.00 0.34
CA LEU A 115 -0.79 -11.57 -1.05
C LEU A 115 -2.10 -10.89 -1.46
N THR A 116 -3.24 -11.39 -0.98
CA THR A 116 -4.56 -10.77 -1.23
C THR A 116 -4.60 -9.32 -0.73
N THR A 117 -4.21 -9.09 0.52
CA THR A 117 -4.12 -7.75 1.14
C THR A 117 -3.14 -6.85 0.40
N TRP A 118 -1.97 -7.39 0.06
CA TRP A 118 -0.95 -6.65 -0.68
C TRP A 118 -1.49 -6.18 -2.05
N ALA A 119 -2.11 -7.08 -2.81
CA ALA A 119 -2.63 -6.78 -4.14
C ALA A 119 -3.73 -5.73 -4.09
N TYR A 120 -4.66 -5.85 -3.15
CA TYR A 120 -5.73 -4.87 -2.92
C TYR A 120 -5.17 -3.47 -2.61
N CYS A 121 -4.22 -3.39 -1.67
CA CYS A 121 -3.62 -2.12 -1.27
C CYS A 121 -2.76 -1.49 -2.37
N ALA A 122 -2.05 -2.30 -3.16
CA ALA A 122 -1.26 -1.81 -4.29
C ALA A 122 -2.18 -1.26 -5.40
N ALA A 123 -3.32 -1.88 -5.66
CA ALA A 123 -4.28 -1.39 -6.63
C ALA A 123 -5.09 -0.17 -6.15
N ASP A 124 -5.12 0.10 -4.82
CA ASP A 124 -5.92 1.16 -4.19
C ASP A 124 -7.34 1.20 -4.76
N ALA A 125 -8.00 0.03 -4.71
CA ALA A 125 -9.35 -0.21 -5.23
C ALA A 125 -9.58 0.30 -6.68
N SER A 126 -8.57 0.23 -7.54
CA SER A 126 -8.62 0.69 -8.93
C SER A 126 -8.24 -0.41 -9.91
N ASP A 127 -9.08 -0.66 -10.92
CA ASP A 127 -8.80 -1.61 -11.99
C ASP A 127 -7.81 -1.02 -13.01
N GLN A 128 -6.60 -1.57 -13.08
CA GLN A 128 -5.56 -1.18 -14.04
C GLN A 128 -5.30 -2.23 -15.13
N SER A 129 -6.30 -3.07 -15.42
CA SER A 129 -6.14 -4.18 -16.38
C SER A 129 -5.86 -3.73 -17.79
N GLU A 130 -6.38 -2.57 -18.21
CA GLU A 130 -6.08 -1.99 -19.51
C GLU A 130 -4.59 -1.63 -19.64
N CYS A 131 -4.00 -1.01 -18.61
CA CYS A 131 -2.56 -0.75 -18.58
C CYS A 131 -1.77 -2.06 -18.65
N CYS A 132 -2.19 -3.07 -17.90
CA CYS A 132 -1.50 -4.36 -17.90
C CYS A 132 -1.59 -5.10 -19.23
N GLU A 133 -2.75 -5.04 -19.89
CA GLU A 133 -2.93 -5.56 -21.24
C GLU A 133 -1.99 -4.90 -22.24
N GLN A 134 -1.90 -3.56 -22.21
CA GLN A 134 -0.99 -2.81 -23.08
C GLN A 134 0.49 -3.13 -22.83
N LYS A 135 0.85 -3.51 -21.60
CA LYS A 135 2.20 -3.98 -21.24
C LYS A 135 2.44 -5.48 -21.53
N GLY A 136 1.46 -6.18 -22.13
CA GLY A 136 1.60 -7.59 -22.49
C GLY A 136 1.50 -8.57 -21.32
N ILE A 137 0.89 -8.15 -20.20
CA ILE A 137 0.69 -9.03 -19.05
C ILE A 137 -0.38 -10.08 -19.39
N PRO A 138 -0.08 -11.39 -19.19
CA PRO A 138 -1.02 -12.47 -19.46
C PRO A 138 -2.32 -12.32 -18.67
N PHE A 139 -3.44 -12.79 -19.23
CA PHE A 139 -4.78 -12.63 -18.66
C PHE A 139 -4.88 -13.16 -17.22
N GLU A 140 -4.27 -14.31 -16.98
CA GLU A 140 -4.18 -14.99 -15.68
C GLU A 140 -3.49 -14.16 -14.58
N CYS A 141 -2.64 -13.21 -14.96
CA CYS A 141 -1.93 -12.31 -14.03
C CYS A 141 -2.62 -10.95 -13.86
N ARG A 142 -3.67 -10.64 -14.63
CA ARG A 142 -4.33 -9.33 -14.57
C ARG A 142 -5.18 -9.13 -13.31
N SER A 143 -5.48 -10.19 -12.56
CA SER A 143 -6.07 -10.13 -11.22
C SER A 143 -5.27 -9.20 -10.29
N PHE A 144 -3.93 -9.26 -10.35
CA PHE A 144 -3.07 -8.34 -9.62
C PHE A 144 -3.29 -6.87 -10.01
N CYS A 145 -3.50 -6.59 -11.29
CA CYS A 145 -3.73 -5.24 -11.79
C CYS A 145 -5.03 -4.62 -11.26
N LYS A 146 -5.99 -5.46 -10.85
CA LYS A 146 -7.23 -5.04 -10.18
C LYS A 146 -7.12 -5.01 -8.66
N GLY A 147 -6.10 -5.67 -8.12
CA GLY A 147 -5.97 -5.94 -6.68
C GLY A 147 -6.93 -7.01 -6.18
N ASP A 148 -7.44 -7.87 -7.07
CA ASP A 148 -8.41 -8.93 -6.76
C ASP A 148 -7.75 -10.30 -6.96
N VAL A 149 -6.89 -10.65 -6.00
CA VAL A 149 -6.07 -11.87 -6.04
C VAL A 149 -6.54 -12.79 -4.91
N PRO A 150 -7.55 -13.65 -5.13
CA PRO A 150 -8.01 -14.54 -4.09
C PRO A 150 -6.94 -15.60 -3.80
N THR A 151 -6.39 -15.55 -2.59
CA THR A 151 -5.49 -16.59 -2.07
C THR A 151 -6.16 -17.32 -0.92
N CYS A 152 -7.13 -18.20 -1.22
CA CYS A 152 -7.89 -18.92 -0.18
C CYS A 152 -7.14 -20.16 0.35
N ASP A 153 -6.29 -20.75 -0.48
CA ASP A 153 -5.55 -21.98 -0.16
C ASP A 153 -4.15 -21.97 -0.79
N MET A 154 -3.28 -22.91 -0.39
CA MET A 154 -1.93 -23.04 -0.95
C MET A 154 -1.91 -23.18 -2.48
N GLN A 155 -2.87 -23.88 -3.09
CA GLN A 155 -2.89 -24.10 -4.52
C GLN A 155 -3.14 -22.81 -5.29
N SER A 156 -4.07 -21.98 -4.82
CA SER A 156 -4.38 -20.68 -5.39
C SER A 156 -3.17 -19.75 -5.41
N ILE A 157 -2.31 -19.82 -4.39
CA ILE A 157 -1.07 -19.04 -4.32
C ILE A 157 -0.07 -19.48 -5.39
N PHE A 158 0.16 -20.79 -5.53
CA PHE A 158 1.13 -21.30 -6.49
C PHE A 158 0.72 -21.03 -7.94
N ASN A 159 -0.57 -20.87 -8.22
CA ASN A 159 -1.05 -20.47 -9.55
C ASN A 159 -0.55 -19.07 -9.96
N TYR A 160 -0.16 -18.24 -9.00
CA TYR A 160 0.38 -16.90 -9.25
C TYR A 160 1.90 -16.83 -9.33
N GLU A 161 2.62 -17.94 -9.09
CA GLU A 161 4.08 -17.99 -9.20
C GLU A 161 4.59 -17.51 -10.58
N PRO A 162 3.98 -17.90 -11.71
CA PRO A 162 4.37 -17.38 -13.02
C PRO A 162 4.21 -15.86 -13.18
N CYS A 163 3.37 -15.22 -12.34
CA CYS A 163 3.12 -13.78 -12.40
C CYS A 163 4.24 -12.93 -11.77
N ILE A 164 5.11 -13.54 -10.95
CA ILE A 164 6.21 -12.84 -10.26
C ILE A 164 7.13 -12.10 -11.24
N GLN A 165 7.37 -12.67 -12.43
CA GLN A 165 8.19 -12.05 -13.46
C GLN A 165 7.59 -10.75 -14.02
N TYR A 166 6.27 -10.57 -13.94
CA TYR A 166 5.57 -9.39 -14.42
C TYR A 166 5.38 -8.33 -13.33
N MET A 167 5.78 -8.62 -12.08
CA MET A 167 5.39 -7.81 -10.94
C MET A 167 5.84 -6.35 -11.04
N GLY A 168 7.04 -6.09 -11.58
CA GLY A 168 7.49 -4.70 -11.82
C GLY A 168 6.56 -3.92 -12.76
N SER A 169 6.04 -4.57 -13.81
CA SER A 169 5.09 -3.94 -14.75
C SER A 169 3.68 -3.80 -14.16
N ILE A 170 3.23 -4.80 -13.39
CA ILE A 170 1.97 -4.78 -12.64
C ILE A 170 1.97 -3.60 -11.67
N MET A 171 3.01 -3.49 -10.84
CA MET A 171 3.14 -2.44 -9.84
C MET A 171 3.30 -1.06 -10.46
N GLN A 172 3.94 -0.96 -11.62
CA GLN A 172 3.95 0.27 -12.39
C GLN A 172 2.53 0.69 -12.79
N CYS A 173 1.72 -0.22 -13.35
CA CYS A 173 0.33 0.07 -13.70
C CYS A 173 -0.51 0.46 -12.48
N GLN A 174 -0.39 -0.28 -11.38
CA GLN A 174 -1.05 0.04 -10.12
C GLN A 174 -0.69 1.46 -9.64
N LYS A 175 0.60 1.82 -9.64
CA LYS A 175 1.09 3.14 -9.25
C LYS A 175 0.62 4.26 -10.20
N GLU A 176 0.49 3.96 -11.49
CA GLU A 176 -0.08 4.87 -12.51
C GLU A 176 -1.58 5.14 -12.30
N GLY A 177 -2.31 4.19 -11.72
CA GLY A 177 -3.74 4.29 -11.40
C GLY A 177 -4.08 5.16 -10.17
N LEU A 178 -3.07 5.57 -9.39
CA LEU A 178 -3.27 6.32 -8.17
C LEU A 178 -3.83 7.73 -8.44
N GLY A 179 -4.79 8.14 -7.63
CA GLY A 179 -5.34 9.50 -7.64
C GLY A 179 -4.86 10.35 -6.46
N PRO A 180 -5.21 11.65 -6.38
CA PRO A 180 -4.89 12.49 -5.22
C PRO A 180 -5.46 11.97 -3.89
N GLN A 181 -6.62 11.29 -3.93
CA GLN A 181 -7.26 10.67 -2.77
C GLN A 181 -7.12 9.15 -2.86
N SER A 182 -6.93 8.50 -1.71
CA SER A 182 -6.99 7.03 -1.63
C SER A 182 -8.42 6.56 -1.84
N LYS A 183 -8.56 5.38 -2.44
CA LYS A 183 -9.86 4.76 -2.71
C LYS A 183 -10.05 3.44 -1.97
N TYR A 184 -9.03 2.92 -1.28
CA TYR A 184 -9.21 1.75 -0.44
C TYR A 184 -10.31 2.00 0.60
N ASP A 185 -11.18 1.01 0.76
CA ASP A 185 -12.14 0.91 1.84
C ASP A 185 -11.42 0.44 3.13
N PRO A 186 -11.45 1.22 4.23
CA PRO A 186 -10.82 0.86 5.49
C PRO A 186 -11.49 -0.33 6.19
N ASP A 187 -12.74 -0.66 5.85
CA ASP A 187 -13.48 -1.80 6.37
C ASP A 187 -13.37 -3.04 5.44
N TRP A 188 -12.54 -2.94 4.38
CA TRP A 188 -12.31 -4.06 3.47
C TRP A 188 -11.68 -5.24 4.21
N SER A 189 -12.15 -6.43 3.83
CA SER A 189 -11.59 -7.71 4.22
C SER A 189 -11.49 -8.61 3.00
N SER A 190 -10.53 -9.54 3.03
CA SER A 190 -10.46 -10.57 2.01
C SER A 190 -11.71 -11.45 2.05
N SER A 191 -12.24 -11.80 0.89
CA SER A 191 -13.35 -12.76 0.78
C SER A 191 -12.95 -14.18 1.16
N CYS A 192 -11.65 -14.47 1.17
CA CYS A 192 -11.08 -15.70 1.67
C CYS A 192 -10.69 -15.54 3.16
N GLU A 193 -11.11 -16.48 4.00
CA GLU A 193 -10.39 -16.80 5.24
C GLU A 193 -9.30 -17.81 4.88
N TRP A 194 -8.03 -17.47 5.11
CA TRP A 194 -6.92 -18.36 4.77
C TRP A 194 -6.98 -19.63 5.64
N GLU A 195 -7.12 -20.81 5.01
CA GLU A 195 -7.15 -22.13 5.67
C GLU A 195 -5.82 -22.90 5.52
N GLY A 196 -4.67 -22.22 5.65
CA GLY A 196 -3.34 -22.83 5.44
C GLY A 196 -2.39 -22.74 6.62
#